data_AF-A0A8C6TVR6-F1
#
_entry.id   AF-A0A8C6TVR6-F1
#
_cell.length_a   1.000
_cell.length_b   1.000
_cell.length_c   1.000
_cell.angle_alpha   90.00
_cell.angle_beta   90.00
_cell.angle_gamma   90.00
#
_symmetry.space_group_name_H-M   'P 1'
#
loop_
_entity.id
_entity.type
_entity.pdbx_description
1 polymer ?
#
loop_
_entity_poly.entity_id
_entity_poly.type
_entity_poly.pdbx_seq_one_letter_code
_entity_poly.pdbx_strand_id
1 'polypeptide(L)'
;HMRPRDHNGNFVRTGYGKNAVKVLVIKRQGTHHDIIELKANVEITLKSRKDYLTGDNSDIIPTDTIKNTVHALAKIKGVKTIEEFSLDICNHFLTSFNHVLRAKVYMEEAPWRRLEKNGVQHVHAFILRPEAGRFCDVEQDLNGVPVVHSGIKDMKVLKTTQSGFEGFLKDRFTTLQDAKDRCFCTSVYSRWRYNKVSGVDFDAAWKGVKHAIIEKFAGPYDRGEYSPSVQKTLYESQVMVLDQLPEIEEIEIVMPNQHYFTIDMTKMGLANKDEVLLSLDNPSGNITGTLGRKRQAKL
;
A
#
# COMPACT_ATOMS: atom_id res chain seq x y z
N HIS A 1 36.24 -35.33 5.49
CA HIS A 1 34.86 -35.25 4.94
C HIS A 1 33.85 -35.55 6.04
N MET A 2 33.25 -34.53 6.65
CA MET A 2 32.08 -34.74 7.52
C MET A 2 30.86 -35.01 6.65
N ARG A 3 30.11 -36.07 6.93
CA ARG A 3 28.81 -36.32 6.30
C ARG A 3 27.87 -35.15 6.66
N PRO A 4 27.06 -34.63 5.73
CA PRO A 4 26.00 -33.69 6.08
C PRO A 4 25.11 -34.37 7.13
N ARG A 5 24.80 -33.67 8.23
CA ARG A 5 23.81 -34.16 9.20
C ARG A 5 22.48 -34.22 8.47
N ASP A 6 21.83 -35.38 8.44
CA ASP A 6 20.45 -35.51 7.97
C ASP A 6 19.56 -34.65 8.86
N HIS A 7 19.24 -33.46 8.37
CA HIS A 7 18.27 -32.58 8.99
C HIS A 7 16.91 -32.94 8.40
N ASN A 8 15.94 -33.28 9.25
CA ASN A 8 14.55 -33.62 8.88
C ASN A 8 13.73 -32.42 8.34
N GLY A 9 14.37 -31.37 7.84
CA GLY A 9 13.74 -30.12 7.42
C GLY A 9 13.81 -29.90 5.90
N ASN A 10 12.69 -29.58 5.28
CA ASN A 10 12.61 -29.17 3.88
C ASN A 10 12.37 -27.65 3.78
N PHE A 11 13.04 -26.98 2.83
CA PHE A 11 12.77 -25.57 2.55
C PHE A 11 11.37 -25.38 1.96
N VAL A 12 10.53 -24.59 2.63
CA VAL A 12 9.22 -24.15 2.11
C VAL A 12 9.37 -22.91 1.23
N ARG A 13 10.23 -21.96 1.63
CA ARG A 13 10.54 -20.74 0.87
C ARG A 13 11.95 -20.25 1.21
N THR A 14 12.65 -19.74 0.22
CA THR A 14 13.92 -19.02 0.39
C THR A 14 13.89 -17.73 -0.41
N GLY A 15 14.66 -16.74 0.04
CA GLY A 15 14.76 -15.43 -0.58
C GLY A 15 15.83 -14.62 0.13
N TYR A 16 16.56 -13.82 -0.63
CA TYR A 16 17.51 -12.87 -0.10
C TYR A 16 17.60 -11.64 -1.01
N GLY A 17 18.11 -10.52 -0.49
CA GLY A 17 18.34 -9.35 -1.31
C GLY A 17 18.72 -8.10 -0.53
N LYS A 18 18.23 -6.94 -0.95
CA LYS A 18 18.57 -5.64 -0.37
C LYS A 18 17.33 -4.81 -0.08
N ASN A 19 17.23 -4.32 1.15
CA ASN A 19 16.14 -3.46 1.60
C ASN A 19 16.61 -2.01 1.74
N ALA A 20 15.64 -1.09 1.67
CA ALA A 20 15.79 0.34 1.91
C ALA A 20 16.80 1.04 0.97
N VAL A 21 16.87 0.61 -0.30
CA VAL A 21 17.66 1.30 -1.33
C VAL A 21 16.93 2.58 -1.73
N LYS A 22 17.41 3.75 -1.27
CA LYS A 22 16.81 5.05 -1.58
C LYS A 22 17.41 5.67 -2.83
N VAL A 23 16.55 6.17 -3.72
CA VAL A 23 16.96 6.82 -4.98
C VAL A 23 16.08 8.05 -5.23
N LEU A 24 16.70 9.19 -5.53
CA LEU A 24 16.03 10.36 -6.09
C LEU A 24 16.43 10.50 -7.56
N VAL A 25 15.45 10.43 -8.46
CA VAL A 25 15.63 10.64 -9.89
C VAL A 25 15.16 12.05 -10.24
N ILE A 26 15.99 12.80 -10.96
CA ILE A 26 15.68 14.17 -11.41
C ILE A 26 15.74 14.21 -12.93
N LYS A 27 14.64 14.66 -13.56
CA LYS A 27 14.58 14.95 -14.99
C LYS A 27 14.59 16.47 -15.18
N ARG A 28 15.58 17.00 -15.90
CA ARG A 28 15.71 18.44 -16.17
C ARG A 28 15.31 18.75 -17.61
N GLN A 29 14.35 19.66 -17.78
CA GLN A 29 13.87 20.17 -19.06
C GLN A 29 14.00 21.70 -19.04
N GLY A 30 15.18 22.21 -19.38
CA GLY A 30 15.49 23.64 -19.20
C GLY A 30 15.44 24.02 -17.72
N THR A 31 14.62 25.02 -17.38
CA THR A 31 14.39 25.46 -16.00
C THR A 31 13.38 24.60 -15.23
N HIS A 32 12.60 23.77 -15.93
CA HIS A 32 11.61 22.89 -15.32
C HIS A 32 12.23 21.55 -14.93
N HIS A 33 12.14 21.18 -13.66
CA HIS A 33 12.66 19.92 -13.14
C HIS A 33 11.50 19.08 -12.62
N ASP A 34 11.47 17.79 -12.97
CA ASP A 34 10.62 16.77 -12.35
C ASP A 34 11.45 15.86 -11.45
N ILE A 35 10.83 15.37 -10.38
CA ILE A 35 11.46 14.43 -9.45
C ILE A 35 10.57 13.24 -9.15
N ILE A 36 11.21 12.11 -8.86
CA ILE A 36 10.60 10.99 -8.13
C ILE A 36 11.64 10.46 -7.15
N GLU A 37 11.28 10.39 -5.87
CA GLU A 37 12.11 9.75 -4.84
C GLU A 37 11.43 8.46 -4.39
N LEU A 38 12.19 7.38 -4.33
CA LEU A 38 11.69 6.04 -4.01
C LEU A 38 12.59 5.32 -3.01
N LYS A 39 12.00 4.35 -2.32
CA LYS A 39 12.69 3.40 -1.42
C LYS A 39 12.34 1.98 -1.86
N ALA A 40 13.33 1.26 -2.39
CA ALA A 40 13.15 -0.09 -2.94
C ALA A 40 13.65 -1.18 -1.98
N ASN A 41 12.88 -2.27 -1.92
CA ASN A 41 13.25 -3.55 -1.33
C ASN A 41 13.20 -4.61 -2.43
N VAL A 42 14.32 -5.28 -2.69
CA VAL A 42 14.44 -6.30 -3.73
C VAL A 42 14.79 -7.63 -3.07
N GLU A 43 14.03 -8.67 -3.39
CA GLU A 43 14.27 -10.06 -2.99
C GLU A 43 14.34 -10.94 -4.24
N ILE A 44 15.29 -11.88 -4.27
CA ILE A 44 15.41 -12.90 -5.30
C ILE A 44 15.48 -14.29 -4.67
N THR A 45 14.93 -15.27 -5.37
CA THR A 45 15.02 -16.69 -5.01
C THR A 45 15.87 -17.43 -6.04
N LEU A 46 16.92 -18.11 -5.60
CA LEU A 46 17.80 -18.89 -6.48
C LEU A 46 17.28 -20.32 -6.68
N LYS A 47 17.78 -21.01 -7.70
CA LYS A 47 17.53 -22.44 -7.95
C LYS A 47 18.27 -23.34 -6.97
N SER A 48 19.53 -23.01 -6.69
CA SER A 48 20.39 -23.76 -5.77
C SER A 48 20.04 -23.50 -4.31
N ARG A 49 20.48 -24.40 -3.42
CA ARG A 49 20.42 -24.24 -1.94
C ARG A 49 21.80 -24.42 -1.29
N LYS A 50 22.88 -24.45 -2.08
CA LYS A 50 24.25 -24.70 -1.61
C LYS A 50 24.79 -23.59 -0.71
N ASP A 51 24.27 -22.38 -0.88
CA ASP A 51 24.46 -21.24 0.01
C ASP A 51 23.99 -21.56 1.43
N TYR A 52 22.78 -22.13 1.58
CA TYR A 52 22.26 -22.51 2.90
C TYR A 52 22.86 -23.83 3.43
N LEU A 53 23.02 -24.83 2.57
CA LEU A 53 23.38 -26.19 3.00
C LEU A 53 24.88 -26.36 3.28
N THR A 54 25.73 -25.66 2.51
CA THR A 54 27.19 -25.84 2.58
C THR A 54 27.95 -24.52 2.69
N GLY A 55 27.28 -23.37 2.68
CA GLY A 55 27.93 -22.06 2.69
C GLY A 55 28.62 -21.70 1.36
N ASP A 56 28.25 -22.36 0.26
CA ASP A 56 28.84 -22.09 -1.05
C ASP A 56 28.15 -20.90 -1.72
N ASN A 57 28.88 -19.80 -1.84
CA ASN A 57 28.38 -18.54 -2.37
C ASN A 57 28.55 -18.39 -3.90
N SER A 58 28.99 -19.41 -4.63
CA SER A 58 29.30 -19.28 -6.06
C SER A 58 28.09 -18.95 -6.96
N ASP A 59 26.86 -19.14 -6.48
CA ASP A 59 25.63 -18.71 -7.17
C ASP A 59 25.08 -17.36 -6.65
N ILE A 60 25.67 -16.80 -5.59
CA ILE A 60 25.16 -15.60 -4.93
C ILE A 60 25.48 -14.36 -5.75
N ILE A 61 24.43 -13.64 -6.13
CA ILE A 61 24.52 -12.25 -6.56
C ILE A 61 24.67 -11.40 -5.28
N PRO A 62 25.78 -10.69 -5.06
CA PRO A 62 25.97 -9.92 -3.83
C PRO A 62 24.83 -8.90 -3.63
N THR A 63 24.38 -8.71 -2.38
CA THR A 63 23.31 -7.73 -2.11
C THR A 63 23.73 -6.29 -2.43
N ASP A 64 25.03 -6.01 -2.44
CA ASP A 64 25.57 -4.75 -2.95
C ASP A 64 25.40 -4.60 -4.48
N THR A 65 25.59 -5.69 -5.24
CA THR A 65 25.28 -5.72 -6.67
C THR A 65 23.80 -5.45 -6.91
N ILE A 66 22.90 -5.99 -6.08
CA ILE A 66 21.46 -5.72 -6.19
C ILE A 66 21.17 -4.22 -6.00
N LYS A 67 21.76 -3.57 -5.00
CA LYS A 67 21.70 -2.11 -4.80
C LYS A 67 22.22 -1.37 -6.04
N ASN A 68 23.38 -1.76 -6.56
CA ASN A 68 23.99 -1.13 -7.73
C ASN A 68 23.11 -1.28 -8.98
N THR A 69 22.45 -2.43 -9.17
CA THR A 69 21.48 -2.67 -10.24
C THR A 69 20.29 -1.71 -10.15
N VAL A 70 19.73 -1.49 -8.96
CA VAL A 70 18.64 -0.50 -8.78
C VAL A 70 19.11 0.89 -9.22
N HIS A 71 20.31 1.34 -8.80
CA HIS A 71 20.85 2.62 -9.22
C HIS A 71 21.08 2.70 -10.74
N ALA A 72 21.64 1.64 -11.32
CA ALA A 72 21.96 1.58 -12.74
C ALA A 72 20.70 1.59 -13.61
N LEU A 73 19.68 0.81 -13.25
CA LEU A 73 18.41 0.78 -13.98
C LEU A 73 17.68 2.13 -13.89
N ALA A 74 17.66 2.76 -12.71
CA ALA A 74 17.07 4.10 -12.56
C ALA A 74 17.75 5.14 -13.47
N LYS A 75 19.06 5.01 -13.70
CA LYS A 75 19.81 5.87 -14.63
C LYS A 75 19.57 5.53 -16.10
N ILE A 76 19.55 4.25 -16.47
CA ILE A 76 19.45 3.79 -17.86
C ILE A 76 18.04 3.93 -18.40
N LYS A 77 17.04 3.50 -17.63
CA LYS A 77 15.64 3.48 -18.04
C LYS A 77 14.86 4.72 -17.57
N GLY A 78 15.37 5.41 -16.55
CA GLY A 78 14.58 6.39 -15.82
C GLY A 78 13.56 5.73 -14.91
N VAL A 79 12.75 6.54 -14.25
CA VAL A 79 11.62 6.09 -13.43
C VAL A 79 10.44 6.98 -13.75
N LYS A 80 9.41 6.41 -14.35
CA LYS A 80 8.15 7.11 -14.63
C LYS A 80 7.12 6.81 -13.53
N THR A 81 6.93 5.54 -13.22
CA THR A 81 6.13 5.06 -12.08
C THR A 81 6.91 4.02 -11.28
N ILE A 82 6.58 3.84 -10.00
CA ILE A 82 7.23 2.82 -9.16
C ILE A 82 6.90 1.40 -9.62
N GLU A 83 5.72 1.19 -10.22
CA GLU A 83 5.26 -0.10 -10.75
C GLU A 83 6.07 -0.51 -11.98
N GLU A 84 6.20 0.38 -12.99
CA GLU A 84 7.01 0.15 -14.19
C GLU A 84 8.48 -0.12 -13.82
N PHE A 85 9.02 0.66 -12.88
CA PHE A 85 10.41 0.49 -12.46
C PHE A 85 10.64 -0.82 -11.68
N SER A 86 9.65 -1.25 -10.88
CA SER A 86 9.69 -2.55 -10.21
C SER A 86 9.67 -3.72 -11.20
N LEU A 87 8.87 -3.61 -12.28
CA LEU A 87 8.86 -4.57 -13.38
C LEU A 87 10.22 -4.64 -14.09
N ASP A 88 10.86 -3.49 -14.34
CA ASP A 88 12.19 -3.43 -14.94
C ASP A 88 13.26 -4.16 -14.10
N ILE A 89 13.19 -4.00 -12.78
CA ILE A 89 14.10 -4.69 -11.83
C ILE A 89 13.83 -6.19 -11.84
N CYS A 90 12.56 -6.63 -11.75
CA CYS A 90 12.21 -8.05 -11.83
C CYS A 90 12.72 -8.68 -13.13
N ASN A 91 12.42 -8.05 -14.26
CA ASN A 91 12.84 -8.52 -15.57
C ASN A 91 14.37 -8.61 -15.69
N HIS A 92 15.11 -7.62 -15.17
CA HIS A 92 16.58 -7.67 -15.19
C HIS A 92 17.13 -8.92 -14.49
N PHE A 93 16.70 -9.22 -13.26
CA PHE A 93 17.22 -10.37 -12.53
C PHE A 93 16.84 -11.71 -13.17
N LEU A 94 15.63 -11.82 -13.71
CA LEU A 94 15.16 -13.06 -14.35
C LEU A 94 15.78 -13.30 -15.73
N THR A 95 16.24 -12.26 -16.43
CA THR A 95 16.84 -12.38 -17.78
C THR A 95 18.36 -12.40 -17.77
N SER A 96 18.99 -11.78 -16.77
CA SER A 96 20.45 -11.73 -16.66
C SER A 96 21.05 -12.95 -15.95
N PHE A 97 20.24 -13.70 -15.19
CA PHE A 97 20.71 -14.83 -14.39
C PHE A 97 19.78 -16.04 -14.50
N ASN A 98 20.22 -17.08 -15.20
CA ASN A 98 19.42 -18.29 -15.47
C ASN A 98 19.05 -19.10 -14.22
N HIS A 99 19.74 -18.89 -13.11
CA HIS A 99 19.51 -19.59 -11.84
C HIS A 99 18.65 -18.78 -10.86
N VAL A 100 18.16 -17.59 -11.23
CA VAL A 100 17.15 -16.86 -10.47
C VAL A 100 15.77 -17.38 -10.87
N LEU A 101 15.04 -17.94 -9.91
CA LEU A 101 13.71 -18.52 -10.13
C LEU A 101 12.57 -17.52 -9.91
N ARG A 102 12.80 -16.48 -9.11
CA ARG A 102 11.79 -15.51 -8.73
C ARG A 102 12.44 -14.19 -8.34
N ALA A 103 11.82 -13.09 -8.75
CA ALA A 103 12.17 -11.75 -8.30
C ALA A 103 10.94 -11.07 -7.71
N LYS A 104 11.13 -10.41 -6.57
CA LYS A 104 10.10 -9.64 -5.88
C LYS A 104 10.65 -8.27 -5.51
N VAL A 105 9.89 -7.22 -5.85
CA VAL A 105 10.24 -5.83 -5.59
C VAL A 105 9.09 -5.14 -4.89
N TYR A 106 9.35 -4.65 -3.68
CA TYR A 106 8.46 -3.73 -2.98
C TYR A 106 9.04 -2.32 -3.05
N MET A 107 8.22 -1.33 -3.39
CA MET A 107 8.68 0.04 -3.57
C MET A 107 7.71 1.02 -2.92
N GLU A 108 8.26 2.04 -2.27
CA GLU A 108 7.50 3.19 -1.76
C GLU A 108 7.96 4.45 -2.47
N GLU A 109 7.00 5.29 -2.87
CA GLU A 109 7.26 6.63 -3.40
C GLU A 109 7.21 7.65 -2.25
N ALA A 110 8.21 8.53 -2.15
CA ALA A 110 8.14 9.65 -1.23
C ALA A 110 7.13 10.69 -1.76
N PRO A 111 6.15 11.14 -0.93
CA PRO A 111 5.04 11.98 -1.40
C PRO A 111 5.46 13.45 -1.56
N TRP A 112 6.43 13.70 -2.43
CA TRP A 112 6.79 15.05 -2.86
C TRP A 112 5.68 15.66 -3.69
N ARG A 113 5.32 16.90 -3.39
CA ARG A 113 4.46 17.72 -4.24
C ARG A 113 5.20 18.95 -4.69
N ARG A 114 5.02 19.30 -5.95
CA ARG A 114 5.50 20.57 -6.50
C ARG A 114 4.83 21.72 -5.72
N LEU A 115 5.62 22.72 -5.33
CA LEU A 115 5.06 23.91 -4.69
C LEU A 115 4.13 24.63 -5.65
N GLU A 116 2.99 25.11 -5.16
CA GLU A 116 1.98 25.80 -5.94
C GLU A 116 1.46 27.01 -5.17
N LYS A 117 1.29 28.14 -5.86
CA LYS A 117 0.67 29.36 -5.33
C LYS A 117 -0.21 30.00 -6.40
N ASN A 118 -1.47 30.28 -6.07
CA ASN A 118 -2.44 30.89 -6.98
C ASN A 118 -2.58 30.14 -8.32
N GLY A 119 -2.57 28.81 -8.29
CA GLY A 119 -2.63 27.95 -9.48
C GLY A 119 -1.33 27.88 -10.30
N VAL A 120 -0.27 28.56 -9.87
CA VAL A 120 1.05 28.54 -10.54
C VAL A 120 1.98 27.59 -9.81
N GLN A 121 2.50 26.60 -10.53
CA GLN A 121 3.44 25.62 -9.99
C GLN A 121 4.90 26.06 -10.13
N HIS A 122 5.70 25.82 -9.10
CA HIS A 122 7.12 26.17 -9.08
C HIS A 122 7.93 25.23 -9.99
N VAL A 123 8.85 25.80 -10.77
CA VAL A 123 9.61 25.06 -11.80
C VAL A 123 10.53 23.95 -11.24
N HIS A 124 11.02 24.10 -10.00
CA HIS A 124 11.97 23.14 -9.40
C HIS A 124 11.93 23.07 -7.85
N ALA A 125 10.82 23.45 -7.22
CA ALA A 125 10.71 23.42 -5.76
C ALA A 125 9.53 22.55 -5.33
N PHE A 126 9.77 21.75 -4.29
CA PHE A 126 8.88 20.69 -3.83
C PHE A 126 8.75 20.72 -2.31
N ILE A 127 7.61 20.24 -1.81
CA ILE A 127 7.31 20.09 -0.40
C ILE A 127 6.88 18.64 -0.13
N LEU A 128 7.38 18.04 0.95
CA LEU A 128 6.98 16.71 1.35
C LEU A 128 5.59 16.79 2.01
N ARG A 129 4.58 16.18 1.39
CA ARG A 129 3.16 16.28 1.78
C ARG A 129 2.53 14.89 1.87
N PRO A 130 2.62 14.21 3.03
CA PRO A 130 2.10 12.86 3.20
C PRO A 130 0.58 12.84 3.38
N GLU A 131 -0.17 13.20 2.33
CA GLU A 131 -1.64 13.03 2.33
C GLU A 131 -2.05 11.55 2.23
N ALA A 132 -1.25 10.78 1.49
CA ALA A 132 -1.36 9.33 1.32
C ALA A 132 -0.03 8.82 0.76
N GLY A 133 0.52 7.74 1.31
CA GLY A 133 1.71 7.09 0.79
C GLY A 133 1.36 6.13 -0.35
N ARG A 134 2.06 6.24 -1.48
CA ARG A 134 1.97 5.29 -2.59
C ARG A 134 3.02 4.20 -2.44
N PHE A 135 2.62 2.95 -2.65
CA PHE A 135 3.55 1.83 -2.73
C PHE A 135 3.12 0.84 -3.80
N CYS A 136 4.03 -0.04 -4.21
CA CYS A 136 3.73 -1.19 -5.04
C CYS A 136 4.49 -2.45 -4.59
N ASP A 137 3.96 -3.61 -4.94
CA ASP A 137 4.57 -4.94 -4.73
C ASP A 137 4.47 -5.71 -6.06
N VAL A 138 5.61 -5.95 -6.69
CA VAL A 138 5.71 -6.68 -7.96
C VAL A 138 6.45 -7.98 -7.73
N GLU A 139 5.86 -9.09 -8.15
CA GLU A 139 6.45 -10.42 -8.05
C GLU A 139 6.39 -11.11 -9.41
N GLN A 140 7.47 -11.76 -9.82
CA GLN A 140 7.54 -12.50 -11.05
C GLN A 140 8.37 -13.77 -10.86
N ASP A 141 7.78 -14.92 -11.18
CA ASP A 141 8.49 -16.19 -11.32
C ASP A 141 9.15 -16.29 -12.70
N LEU A 142 10.21 -17.08 -12.80
CA LEU A 142 10.91 -17.35 -14.06
C LEU A 142 9.94 -17.91 -15.11
N ASN A 143 9.87 -17.26 -16.26
CA ASN A 143 8.90 -17.54 -17.35
C ASN A 143 7.42 -17.35 -16.97
N GLY A 144 7.13 -16.78 -15.80
CA GLY A 144 5.78 -16.42 -15.35
C GLY A 144 5.37 -15.01 -15.78
N VAL A 145 4.06 -14.76 -15.73
CA VAL A 145 3.49 -13.42 -15.89
C VAL A 145 3.72 -12.63 -14.59
N PRO A 146 4.22 -11.39 -14.65
CA PRO A 146 4.40 -10.58 -13.45
C PRO A 146 3.05 -10.25 -12.79
N VAL A 147 3.00 -10.38 -11.48
CA VAL A 147 1.88 -9.96 -10.63
C VAL A 147 2.22 -8.61 -10.03
N VAL A 148 1.40 -7.60 -10.34
CA VAL A 148 1.59 -6.23 -9.86
C VAL A 148 0.49 -5.88 -8.88
N HIS A 149 0.88 -5.41 -7.70
CA HIS A 149 0.02 -4.72 -6.77
C HIS A 149 0.45 -3.26 -6.65
N SER A 150 -0.51 -2.34 -6.62
CA SER A 150 -0.31 -0.97 -6.13
C SER A 150 -1.06 -0.81 -4.81
N GLY A 151 -0.77 0.26 -4.08
CA GLY A 151 -1.45 0.53 -2.84
C GLY A 151 -1.33 1.96 -2.31
N ILE A 152 -2.19 2.21 -1.33
CA ILE A 152 -2.26 3.41 -0.51
C ILE A 152 -1.99 3.00 0.94
N LYS A 153 -1.16 3.75 1.64
CA LYS A 153 -0.98 3.62 3.08
C LYS A 153 -0.90 4.99 3.73
N ASP A 154 -0.98 5.03 5.06
CA ASP A 154 -0.81 6.25 5.85
C ASP A 154 -1.75 7.40 5.45
N MET A 155 -2.92 7.08 4.87
CA MET A 155 -3.95 8.06 4.51
C MET A 155 -4.90 8.25 5.68
N LYS A 156 -4.58 9.21 6.56
CA LYS A 156 -5.39 9.52 7.75
C LYS A 156 -6.56 10.45 7.39
N VAL A 157 -7.77 9.99 7.65
CA VAL A 157 -9.02 10.74 7.42
C VAL A 157 -9.91 10.70 8.67
N LEU A 158 -10.65 11.78 8.90
CA LEU A 158 -11.57 11.92 10.03
C LEU A 158 -12.84 12.62 9.55
N LYS A 159 -14.01 12.09 9.94
CA LYS A 159 -15.29 12.81 9.90
C LYS A 159 -15.89 12.86 11.30
N THR A 160 -16.49 13.99 11.64
CA THR A 160 -16.96 14.31 13.00
C THR A 160 -18.40 13.86 13.28
N THR A 161 -19.12 13.44 12.23
CA THR A 161 -20.52 13.01 12.29
C THR A 161 -20.80 12.04 11.13
N GLN A 162 -22.07 11.72 10.87
CA GLN A 162 -22.52 10.85 9.79
C GLN A 162 -21.89 9.45 9.86
N SER A 163 -21.69 8.98 11.09
CA SER A 163 -21.21 7.64 11.40
C SER A 163 -21.95 7.15 12.63
N GLY A 164 -22.55 5.97 12.54
CA GLY A 164 -23.18 5.32 13.67
C GLY A 164 -22.65 3.91 13.88
N PHE A 165 -23.08 3.31 14.98
CA PHE A 165 -22.93 1.90 15.28
C PHE A 165 -23.97 1.49 16.31
N GLU A 166 -24.97 0.77 15.83
CA GLU A 166 -26.11 0.32 16.63
C GLU A 166 -26.54 -1.09 16.20
N GLY A 167 -27.30 -1.78 17.05
CA GLY A 167 -27.87 -3.08 16.71
C GLY A 167 -26.83 -4.21 16.64
N PHE A 168 -25.68 -4.03 17.29
CA PHE A 168 -24.68 -5.08 17.46
C PHE A 168 -25.11 -6.12 18.50
N LEU A 169 -24.53 -7.31 18.42
CA LEU A 169 -24.77 -8.39 19.37
C LEU A 169 -24.28 -7.97 20.77
N LYS A 170 -25.11 -8.19 21.78
CA LYS A 170 -24.81 -7.89 23.18
C LYS A 170 -24.65 -9.18 23.95
N ASP A 171 -23.52 -9.34 24.62
CA ASP A 171 -23.21 -10.45 25.51
C ASP A 171 -22.83 -9.95 26.91
N ARG A 172 -22.42 -10.87 27.79
CA ARG A 172 -22.03 -10.55 29.18
C ARG A 172 -20.82 -9.62 29.31
N PHE A 173 -20.07 -9.35 28.24
CA PHE A 173 -18.88 -8.49 28.23
C PHE A 173 -19.11 -7.17 27.49
N THR A 174 -20.32 -6.94 26.99
CA THR A 174 -20.63 -5.76 26.18
C THR A 174 -21.02 -4.56 27.06
N THR A 175 -20.13 -3.57 27.17
CA THR A 175 -20.40 -2.29 27.83
C THR A 175 -20.72 -1.15 26.85
N LEU A 176 -20.40 -1.36 25.57
CA LEU A 176 -20.61 -0.39 24.50
C LEU A 176 -22.10 -0.06 24.34
N GLN A 177 -22.41 1.23 24.30
CA GLN A 177 -23.76 1.72 24.02
C GLN A 177 -23.96 1.90 22.51
N ASP A 178 -25.21 1.76 22.05
CA ASP A 178 -25.57 2.12 20.68
C ASP A 178 -25.31 3.62 20.46
N ALA A 179 -24.70 3.98 19.34
CA ALA A 179 -24.37 5.36 18.98
C ALA A 179 -24.90 5.68 17.58
N LYS A 180 -25.87 6.59 17.49
CA LYS A 180 -26.39 7.07 16.20
C LYS A 180 -25.50 8.09 15.52
N ASP A 181 -24.68 8.78 16.29
CA ASP A 181 -23.65 9.67 15.78
C ASP A 181 -22.37 9.50 16.59
N ARG A 182 -21.23 9.55 15.90
CA ARG A 182 -19.89 9.46 16.47
C ARG A 182 -18.84 9.93 15.47
N CYS A 183 -17.66 10.30 15.96
CA CYS A 183 -16.50 10.46 15.11
C CYS A 183 -16.11 9.13 14.44
N PHE A 184 -15.65 9.20 13.19
CA PHE A 184 -14.99 8.11 12.50
C PHE A 184 -13.63 8.60 11.99
N CYS A 185 -12.56 8.09 12.59
CA CYS A 185 -11.19 8.35 12.18
C CYS A 185 -10.51 7.03 11.79
N THR A 186 -9.80 7.04 10.66
CA THR A 186 -9.06 5.87 10.18
C THR A 186 -7.78 6.28 9.47
N SER A 187 -6.78 5.40 9.51
CA SER A 187 -5.60 5.48 8.65
C SER A 187 -5.71 4.37 7.62
N VAL A 188 -6.16 4.72 6.41
CA VAL A 188 -6.49 3.72 5.39
C VAL A 188 -5.22 3.05 4.88
N TYR A 189 -5.26 1.72 4.85
CA TYR A 189 -4.40 0.91 4.00
C TYR A 189 -5.26 0.27 2.92
N SER A 190 -4.81 0.35 1.67
CA SER A 190 -5.42 -0.36 0.55
C SER A 190 -4.34 -0.92 -0.36
N ARG A 191 -4.57 -2.13 -0.86
CA ARG A 191 -3.69 -2.81 -1.80
C ARG A 191 -4.55 -3.51 -2.83
N TRP A 192 -4.25 -3.36 -4.10
CA TRP A 192 -5.03 -3.99 -5.17
C TRP A 192 -4.13 -4.66 -6.19
N ARG A 193 -4.62 -5.74 -6.78
CA ARG A 193 -3.94 -6.50 -7.84
C ARG A 193 -4.53 -6.12 -9.19
N TYR A 194 -3.69 -5.87 -10.18
CA TYR A 194 -4.15 -5.67 -11.55
C TYR A 194 -4.38 -7.02 -12.26
N ASN A 195 -5.34 -7.07 -13.19
CA ASN A 195 -5.55 -8.22 -14.09
C ASN A 195 -4.63 -8.21 -15.31
N LYS A 196 -4.03 -7.06 -15.62
CA LYS A 196 -3.07 -6.87 -16.71
C LYS A 196 -2.02 -5.84 -16.31
N VAL A 197 -0.88 -5.87 -16.98
CA VAL A 197 0.22 -4.91 -16.78
C VAL A 197 0.36 -3.98 -17.98
N SER A 198 0.20 -4.52 -19.19
CA SER A 198 0.33 -3.73 -20.41
C SER A 198 -0.82 -2.73 -20.56
N GLY A 199 -0.48 -1.48 -20.85
CA GLY A 199 -1.44 -0.41 -21.12
C GLY A 199 -2.19 0.11 -19.89
N VAL A 200 -1.74 -0.22 -18.67
CA VAL A 200 -2.27 0.37 -17.44
C VAL A 200 -1.62 1.73 -17.20
N ASP A 201 -2.42 2.76 -16.94
CA ASP A 201 -1.94 4.03 -16.39
C ASP A 201 -1.96 3.94 -14.86
N PHE A 202 -0.84 3.54 -14.27
CA PHE A 202 -0.72 3.32 -12.83
C PHE A 202 -0.99 4.60 -12.00
N ASP A 203 -0.66 5.77 -12.54
CA ASP A 203 -0.90 7.04 -11.85
C ASP A 203 -2.38 7.38 -11.83
N ALA A 204 -3.07 7.19 -12.96
CA ALA A 204 -4.52 7.38 -13.04
C ALA A 204 -5.26 6.37 -12.15
N ALA A 205 -4.87 5.09 -12.19
CA ALA A 205 -5.46 4.05 -11.35
C ALA A 205 -5.29 4.36 -9.85
N TRP A 206 -4.08 4.74 -9.41
CA TRP A 206 -3.83 5.12 -8.02
C TRP A 206 -4.70 6.31 -7.57
N LYS A 207 -4.81 7.34 -8.41
CA LYS A 207 -5.69 8.50 -8.14
C LYS A 207 -7.16 8.09 -8.08
N GLY A 208 -7.60 7.22 -8.98
CA GLY A 208 -8.96 6.68 -9.02
C GLY A 208 -9.32 5.92 -7.74
N VAL A 209 -8.45 5.02 -7.27
CA VAL A 209 -8.67 4.30 -6.00
C VAL A 209 -8.70 5.26 -4.82
N LYS A 210 -7.74 6.20 -4.74
CA LYS A 210 -7.73 7.22 -3.68
C LYS A 210 -9.03 8.01 -3.66
N HIS A 211 -9.51 8.44 -4.83
CA HIS A 211 -10.73 9.21 -4.97
C HIS A 211 -11.95 8.40 -4.50
N ALA A 212 -12.14 7.18 -4.98
CA ALA A 212 -13.25 6.32 -4.60
C ALA A 212 -13.33 6.08 -3.08
N ILE A 213 -12.18 5.84 -2.44
CA ILE A 213 -12.13 5.65 -0.97
C ILE A 213 -12.51 6.94 -0.23
N ILE A 214 -11.98 8.09 -0.65
CA ILE A 214 -12.29 9.38 0.00
C ILE A 214 -13.76 9.74 -0.22
N GLU A 215 -14.29 9.51 -1.43
CA GLU A 215 -15.69 9.76 -1.77
C GLU A 215 -16.62 8.90 -0.91
N LYS A 216 -16.37 7.60 -0.78
CA LYS A 216 -17.18 6.72 0.07
C LYS A 216 -17.01 6.97 1.55
N PHE A 217 -15.88 7.50 1.99
CA PHE A 217 -15.69 7.90 3.38
C PHE A 217 -16.49 9.17 3.72
N ALA A 218 -16.39 10.20 2.88
CA ALA A 218 -16.91 11.54 3.16
C ALA A 218 -18.35 11.75 2.71
N GLY A 219 -18.73 11.22 1.54
CA GLY A 219 -19.97 11.55 0.85
C GLY A 219 -19.95 12.95 0.20
N PRO A 220 -21.11 13.47 -0.21
CA PRO A 220 -21.25 14.82 -0.77
C PRO A 220 -20.75 15.90 0.19
N TYR A 221 -19.96 16.87 -0.30
CA TYR A 221 -19.23 17.81 0.56
C TYR A 221 -20.14 18.78 1.35
N ASP A 222 -21.37 18.98 0.90
CA ASP A 222 -22.37 19.85 1.50
C ASP A 222 -23.13 19.20 2.67
N ARG A 223 -23.24 17.86 2.69
CA ARG A 223 -24.14 17.14 3.64
C ARG A 223 -23.57 15.84 4.22
N GLY A 224 -22.47 15.35 3.68
CA GLY A 224 -21.89 14.04 3.97
C GLY A 224 -22.79 12.88 3.60
N GLU A 225 -22.36 11.67 3.97
CA GLU A 225 -23.14 10.43 3.83
C GLU A 225 -23.03 9.59 5.10
N TYR A 226 -24.19 9.12 5.60
CA TYR A 226 -24.27 8.33 6.82
C TYR A 226 -23.68 6.94 6.62
N SER A 227 -22.72 6.57 7.46
CA SER A 227 -22.13 5.23 7.51
C SER A 227 -22.66 4.45 8.72
N PRO A 228 -23.43 3.37 8.53
CA PRO A 228 -23.91 2.54 9.65
C PRO A 228 -22.82 1.63 10.24
N SER A 229 -21.74 1.38 9.50
CA SER A 229 -20.60 0.60 9.97
C SER A 229 -19.35 0.82 9.11
N VAL A 230 -18.17 0.61 9.70
CA VAL A 230 -16.90 0.67 8.96
C VAL A 230 -16.86 -0.40 7.88
N GLN A 231 -17.41 -1.58 8.14
CA GLN A 231 -17.52 -2.69 7.19
C GLN A 231 -18.29 -2.28 5.92
N LYS A 232 -19.40 -1.53 6.08
CA LYS A 232 -20.22 -1.06 4.96
C LYS A 232 -19.46 -0.05 4.10
N THR A 233 -18.85 0.95 4.73
CA THR A 233 -18.00 1.95 4.04
C THR A 233 -16.85 1.27 3.29
N LEU A 234 -16.18 0.31 3.93
CA LEU A 234 -15.09 -0.46 3.34
C LEU A 234 -15.57 -1.20 2.09
N TYR A 235 -16.66 -1.97 2.21
CA TYR A 235 -17.20 -2.74 1.09
C TYR A 235 -17.66 -1.84 -0.07
N GLU A 236 -18.34 -0.74 0.21
CA GLU A 236 -18.80 0.19 -0.84
C GLU A 236 -17.64 0.89 -1.55
N SER A 237 -16.55 1.18 -0.84
CA SER A 237 -15.31 1.67 -1.44
C SER A 237 -14.73 0.64 -2.41
N GLN A 238 -14.70 -0.64 -2.03
CA GLN A 238 -14.20 -1.72 -2.89
C GLN A 238 -15.07 -1.92 -4.13
N VAL A 239 -16.40 -1.89 -3.98
CA VAL A 239 -17.34 -2.01 -5.09
C VAL A 239 -17.13 -0.86 -6.08
N MET A 240 -17.08 0.38 -5.60
CA MET A 240 -16.86 1.56 -6.44
C MET A 240 -15.53 1.48 -7.20
N VAL A 241 -14.45 1.02 -6.56
CA VAL A 241 -13.16 0.80 -7.21
C VAL A 241 -13.27 -0.22 -8.33
N LEU A 242 -13.86 -1.39 -8.08
CA LEU A 242 -14.00 -2.43 -9.10
C LEU A 242 -14.95 -2.01 -10.24
N ASP A 243 -15.94 -1.16 -9.98
CA ASP A 243 -16.84 -0.67 -11.02
C ASP A 243 -16.16 0.39 -11.93
N GLN A 244 -15.34 1.28 -11.35
CA GLN A 244 -14.70 2.37 -12.09
C GLN A 244 -13.38 1.99 -12.76
N LEU A 245 -12.65 1.00 -12.23
CA LEU A 245 -11.29 0.65 -12.67
C LEU A 245 -11.22 -0.81 -13.17
N PRO A 246 -11.55 -1.06 -14.46
CA PRO A 246 -11.67 -2.41 -15.01
C PRO A 246 -10.38 -3.23 -14.96
N GLU A 247 -9.21 -2.59 -14.93
CA GLU A 247 -7.90 -3.22 -14.81
C GLU A 247 -7.59 -3.79 -13.41
N ILE A 248 -8.37 -3.44 -12.38
CA ILE A 248 -8.21 -3.99 -11.03
C ILE A 248 -8.98 -5.30 -10.91
N GLU A 249 -8.31 -6.37 -10.48
CA GLU A 249 -8.88 -7.72 -10.31
C GLU A 249 -9.41 -7.95 -8.90
N GLU A 250 -8.67 -7.48 -7.89
CA GLU A 250 -9.04 -7.58 -6.49
C GLU A 250 -8.46 -6.40 -5.70
N ILE A 251 -9.15 -6.02 -4.62
CA ILE A 251 -8.75 -4.94 -3.73
C ILE A 251 -8.93 -5.35 -2.27
N GLU A 252 -7.85 -5.27 -1.51
CA GLU A 252 -7.78 -5.32 -0.07
C GLU A 252 -7.89 -3.90 0.50
N ILE A 253 -8.70 -3.75 1.56
CA ILE A 253 -8.74 -2.54 2.37
C ILE A 253 -8.66 -2.92 3.84
N VAL A 254 -7.91 -2.13 4.61
CA VAL A 254 -7.84 -2.17 6.06
C VAL A 254 -8.14 -0.77 6.59
N MET A 255 -9.13 -0.68 7.48
CA MET A 255 -9.55 0.56 8.14
C MET A 255 -9.54 0.36 9.66
N PRO A 256 -8.44 0.75 10.34
CA PRO A 256 -8.44 0.86 11.79
C PRO A 256 -9.44 1.92 12.23
N ASN A 257 -10.24 1.66 13.25
CA ASN A 257 -11.11 2.64 13.87
C ASN A 257 -10.35 3.31 15.02
N GLN A 258 -9.76 4.48 14.75
CA GLN A 258 -9.02 5.27 15.72
C GLN A 258 -10.01 6.08 16.56
N HIS A 259 -10.03 5.81 17.86
CA HIS A 259 -11.11 6.26 18.73
C HIS A 259 -10.95 7.71 19.18
N TYR A 260 -12.06 8.44 19.12
CA TYR A 260 -12.27 9.72 19.78
C TYR A 260 -13.47 9.56 20.71
N PHE A 261 -13.22 9.52 22.02
CA PHE A 261 -14.28 9.33 23.01
C PHE A 261 -14.60 10.63 23.71
N THR A 262 -15.88 10.93 23.89
CA THR A 262 -16.32 12.06 24.70
C THR A 262 -15.81 11.92 26.13
N ILE A 263 -15.14 12.96 26.62
CA ILE A 263 -14.62 12.97 27.99
C ILE A 263 -15.78 13.17 28.95
N ASP A 264 -16.00 12.21 29.86
CA ASP A 264 -16.95 12.39 30.95
C ASP A 264 -16.43 13.43 31.95
N MET A 265 -17.12 14.56 32.03
CA MET A 265 -16.80 15.67 32.92
C MET A 265 -17.78 15.80 34.10
N THR A 266 -18.69 14.83 34.29
CA THR A 266 -19.72 14.88 35.35
C THR A 266 -19.13 14.96 36.75
N LYS A 267 -17.96 14.32 36.99
CA LYS A 267 -17.22 14.41 38.26
C LYS A 267 -16.74 15.83 38.58
N MET A 268 -16.62 16.70 37.58
CA MET A 268 -16.28 18.12 37.75
C MET A 268 -17.52 19.01 37.76
N GLY A 269 -18.73 18.44 37.70
CA GLY A 269 -19.99 19.19 37.61
C GLY A 269 -20.23 19.86 36.26
N LEU A 270 -19.52 19.42 35.20
CA LEU A 270 -19.63 19.99 33.85
C LEU A 270 -20.37 19.02 32.92
N ALA A 271 -21.18 19.56 32.02
CA ALA A 271 -21.78 18.82 30.92
C ALA A 271 -20.93 18.99 29.65
N ASN A 272 -20.47 17.87 29.08
CA ASN A 272 -19.74 17.84 27.81
C ASN A 272 -20.63 17.15 26.76
N LYS A 273 -21.16 17.93 25.80
CA LYS A 273 -22.08 17.43 24.77
C LYS A 273 -21.34 17.03 23.50
N ASP A 274 -20.40 16.10 23.64
CA ASP A 274 -19.53 15.63 22.55
C ASP A 274 -18.64 16.74 21.93
N GLU A 275 -18.32 17.77 22.72
CA GLU A 275 -17.52 18.93 22.28
C GLU A 275 -16.02 18.70 22.53
N VAL A 276 -15.69 18.00 23.62
CA VAL A 276 -14.31 17.67 24.00
C VAL A 276 -14.12 16.17 23.99
N LEU A 277 -13.27 15.69 23.07
CA LEU A 277 -13.00 14.27 22.86
C LEU A 277 -11.54 13.92 23.16
N LEU A 278 -11.34 12.76 23.78
CA LEU A 278 -10.04 12.13 23.97
C LEU A 278 -9.67 11.34 22.71
N SER A 279 -8.60 11.76 22.03
CA SER A 279 -7.94 10.95 21.01
C SER A 279 -7.17 9.83 21.68
N LEU A 280 -7.47 8.59 21.33
CA LEU A 280 -6.80 7.42 21.89
C LEU A 280 -5.86 6.80 20.86
N ASP A 281 -4.56 6.74 21.16
CA ASP A 281 -3.58 6.10 20.29
C ASP A 281 -3.81 4.58 20.20
N ASN A 282 -4.15 3.95 21.34
CA ASN A 282 -4.37 2.51 21.47
C ASN A 282 -5.39 2.20 22.58
N PRO A 283 -6.19 1.11 22.47
CA PRO A 283 -6.33 0.23 21.31
C PRO A 283 -7.12 0.88 20.17
N SER A 284 -7.13 0.24 19.00
CA SER A 284 -8.02 0.60 17.88
C SER A 284 -8.75 -0.64 17.38
N GLY A 285 -10.01 -0.48 16.97
CA GLY A 285 -10.69 -1.52 16.19
C GLY A 285 -9.97 -1.72 14.85
N ASN A 286 -9.96 -2.93 14.30
CA ASN A 286 -9.32 -3.19 13.00
C ASN A 286 -10.28 -3.96 12.09
N ILE A 287 -10.72 -3.31 11.01
CA ILE A 287 -11.67 -3.87 10.05
C ILE A 287 -10.94 -4.09 8.73
N THR A 288 -11.02 -5.30 8.19
CA THR A 288 -10.36 -5.71 6.95
C THR A 288 -11.31 -6.41 6.01
N GLY A 289 -11.02 -6.38 4.72
CA GLY A 289 -11.72 -7.17 3.72
C GLY A 289 -11.01 -7.14 2.38
N THR A 290 -11.16 -8.21 1.61
CA THR A 290 -10.64 -8.31 0.24
C THR A 290 -11.78 -8.69 -0.68
N LEU A 291 -12.07 -7.83 -1.66
CA LEU A 291 -13.08 -8.05 -2.68
C LEU A 291 -12.40 -8.30 -4.03
N GLY A 292 -12.76 -9.40 -4.68
CA GLY A 292 -12.32 -9.73 -6.03
C GLY A 292 -13.49 -9.72 -7.01
N ARG A 293 -13.19 -9.57 -8.30
CA ARG A 293 -14.18 -9.77 -9.36
C ARG A 293 -14.70 -11.20 -9.33
N LYS A 294 -15.98 -11.38 -9.70
CA LYS A 294 -16.54 -12.72 -9.91
C LYS A 294 -15.77 -13.40 -11.04
N ARG A 295 -15.23 -14.59 -10.79
CA ARG A 295 -14.63 -15.42 -11.84
C ARG A 295 -15.72 -15.74 -12.87
N GLN A 296 -15.55 -15.32 -14.12
CA GLN A 296 -16.35 -15.88 -15.20
C GLN A 296 -16.00 -17.38 -15.29
N ALA A 297 -17.00 -18.25 -15.18
CA ALA A 297 -16.81 -19.66 -15.45
C ALA A 297 -16.26 -19.78 -16.89
N LYS A 298 -15.15 -20.50 -17.05
CA LYS A 298 -14.69 -20.89 -18.39
C LYS A 298 -15.78 -21.79 -18.98
N LEU A 299 -16.52 -21.28 -19.96
CA LEU A 299 -17.38 -22.06 -20.84
C LEU A 299 -16.52 -22.97 -21.73
#